data_AF-A0A349A721-F1
#
_entry.id   AF-A0A349A721-F1
#
_cell.length_a   1.000
_cell.length_b   1.000
_cell.length_c   1.000
_cell.angle_alpha   90.00
_cell.angle_beta   90.00
_cell.angle_gamma   90.00
#
_symmetry.space_group_name_H-M   'P 1'
#
loop_
_entity.id
_entity.type
_entity.pdbx_description
1 polymer ?
#
loop_
_entity_poly.entity_id
_entity_poly.type
_entity_poly.pdbx_seq_one_letter_code
_entity_poly.pdbx_strand_id
1 'polypeptide(L)'
;MKRVWVPSRRWYENEERELTFPDRWGVDNLTSPGLEKSGLTPEEVAAKIARPVSGPTLEELARGKKQAVIVFDDMTRPTPVKEVATAVLDALHRAGMRRDQIRFLWALGSHAAYDMIAARKKLGGDIVERYAVYNHDAFQNCVRVGRTPTGVELWFNREYLACDLKIGIGCITAHVHVGFGGGAKIVLPGVAGIETINQFHNQQFRDFARTGLGNFDGNIMRAE
;
A
#
# COMPACT_ATOMS: atom_id res chain seq x y z
N MET A 1 -15.61 -36.80 2.17
CA MET A 1 -14.70 -35.71 2.61
C MET A 1 -15.27 -34.38 2.18
N LYS A 2 -15.25 -33.38 3.05
CA LYS A 2 -15.58 -31.98 2.70
C LYS A 2 -14.38 -31.33 2.03
N ARG A 3 -14.62 -30.40 1.11
CA ARG A 3 -13.59 -29.75 0.30
C ARG A 3 -13.82 -28.24 0.27
N VAL A 4 -12.75 -27.46 0.41
CA VAL A 4 -12.76 -25.99 0.31
C VAL A 4 -11.60 -25.57 -0.57
N TRP A 5 -11.84 -24.62 -1.47
CA TRP A 5 -10.81 -24.05 -2.34
C TRP A 5 -10.42 -22.68 -1.81
N VAL A 6 -9.12 -22.43 -1.68
CA VAL A 6 -8.60 -21.15 -1.17
C VAL A 6 -7.61 -20.52 -2.15
N PRO A 7 -7.69 -19.21 -2.41
CA PRO A 7 -6.68 -18.51 -3.20
C PRO A 7 -5.30 -18.66 -2.58
N SER A 8 -4.29 -18.92 -3.40
CA SER A 8 -2.94 -19.16 -2.90
C SER A 8 -1.88 -18.57 -3.83
N ARG A 9 -0.74 -18.16 -3.24
CA ARG A 9 0.48 -17.78 -3.95
C ARG A 9 0.27 -16.75 -5.08
N ARG A 10 -0.40 -15.64 -4.76
CA ARG A 10 -0.73 -14.53 -5.69
C ARG A 10 0.41 -14.09 -6.63
N TRP A 11 1.65 -14.08 -6.13
CA TRP A 11 2.82 -13.60 -6.88
C TRP A 11 3.64 -14.72 -7.54
N TYR A 12 3.12 -15.94 -7.54
CA TYR A 12 3.76 -17.13 -8.09
C TYR A 12 2.77 -17.87 -9.00
N GLU A 13 2.39 -19.11 -8.68
CA GLU A 13 1.45 -19.86 -9.52
C GLU A 13 0.07 -19.19 -9.58
N ASN A 14 -0.32 -18.44 -8.52
CA ASN A 14 -1.62 -17.77 -8.41
C ASN A 14 -2.78 -18.74 -8.70
N GLU A 15 -2.70 -19.93 -8.12
CA GLU A 15 -3.68 -21.00 -8.25
C GLU A 15 -4.45 -21.17 -6.94
N GLU A 16 -5.68 -21.65 -7.05
CA GLU A 16 -6.43 -22.09 -5.89
C GLU A 16 -5.88 -23.42 -5.35
N ARG A 17 -5.95 -23.58 -4.03
CA ARG A 17 -5.55 -24.82 -3.35
C ARG A 17 -6.75 -25.50 -2.74
N GLU A 18 -6.87 -26.79 -2.99
CA GLU A 18 -7.85 -27.65 -2.34
C GLU A 18 -7.41 -27.97 -0.90
N LEU A 19 -8.30 -27.73 0.04
CA LEU A 19 -8.24 -28.19 1.43
C LEU A 19 -9.30 -29.26 1.64
N THR A 20 -8.90 -30.39 2.23
CA THR A 20 -9.81 -31.53 2.49
C THR A 20 -10.02 -31.73 3.98
N PHE A 21 -11.26 -32.06 4.35
CA PHE A 21 -11.67 -32.22 5.74
C PHE A 21 -12.52 -33.48 5.95
N PRO A 22 -12.49 -34.10 7.15
CA PRO A 22 -13.37 -35.21 7.49
C PRO A 22 -14.86 -34.84 7.41
N ASP A 23 -15.71 -35.77 6.96
CA ASP A 23 -17.16 -35.51 6.82
C ASP A 23 -17.85 -35.20 8.15
N ARG A 24 -17.33 -35.74 9.25
CA ARG A 24 -17.82 -35.52 10.61
C ARG A 24 -17.60 -34.11 11.15
N TRP A 25 -16.77 -33.28 10.50
CA TRP A 25 -16.52 -31.91 10.97
C TRP A 25 -17.58 -30.95 10.44
N GLY A 26 -18.10 -30.06 11.28
CA GLY A 26 -18.76 -28.83 10.80
C GLY A 26 -17.69 -27.91 10.20
N VAL A 27 -17.89 -27.48 8.95
CA VAL A 27 -16.94 -26.61 8.23
C VAL A 27 -17.72 -25.46 7.66
N ASP A 28 -17.44 -24.25 8.15
CA ASP A 28 -18.02 -23.00 7.65
C ASP A 28 -16.98 -22.26 6.82
N ASN A 29 -17.26 -22.06 5.53
CA ASN A 29 -16.41 -21.28 4.65
C ASN A 29 -16.88 -19.81 4.63
N LEU A 30 -16.20 -18.95 5.37
CA LEU A 30 -16.53 -17.53 5.49
C LEU A 30 -15.95 -16.70 4.34
N THR A 31 -16.30 -17.04 3.11
CA THR A 31 -15.88 -16.29 1.92
C THR A 31 -16.45 -14.88 1.96
N SER A 32 -15.59 -13.88 1.78
CA SER A 32 -16.04 -12.48 1.67
C SER A 32 -16.92 -12.32 0.43
N PRO A 33 -18.10 -11.65 0.51
CA PRO A 33 -18.95 -11.38 -0.65
C PRO A 33 -18.26 -10.61 -1.79
N GLY A 34 -17.12 -9.98 -1.51
CA GLY A 34 -16.31 -9.30 -2.53
C GLY A 34 -15.46 -10.24 -3.39
N LEU A 35 -15.25 -11.50 -2.98
CA LEU A 35 -14.36 -12.44 -3.70
C LEU A 35 -14.93 -12.84 -5.06
N GLU A 36 -16.25 -12.91 -5.19
CA GLU A 36 -16.93 -13.30 -6.43
C GLU A 36 -17.11 -12.14 -7.42
N LYS A 37 -16.73 -10.91 -7.03
CA LYS A 37 -16.85 -9.75 -7.91
C LYS A 37 -15.73 -9.74 -8.93
N SER A 38 -16.07 -9.48 -10.19
CA SER A 38 -15.10 -9.24 -11.24
C SER A 38 -14.18 -8.07 -10.86
N GLY A 39 -12.88 -8.27 -11.10
CA GLY A 39 -11.91 -7.18 -11.00
C GLY A 39 -12.17 -6.11 -12.07
N LEU A 40 -11.72 -4.89 -11.79
CA LEU A 40 -11.78 -3.80 -12.76
C LEU A 40 -10.82 -4.04 -13.93
N THR A 41 -11.23 -3.66 -15.14
CA THR A 41 -10.32 -3.59 -16.28
C THR A 41 -9.34 -2.41 -16.14
N PRO A 42 -8.20 -2.41 -16.86
CA PRO A 42 -7.29 -1.26 -16.86
C PRO A 42 -7.97 0.07 -17.24
N GLU A 43 -8.92 0.05 -18.17
CA GLU A 43 -9.70 1.21 -18.59
C GLU A 43 -10.63 1.71 -17.48
N GLU A 44 -11.27 0.79 -16.75
CA GLU A 44 -12.10 1.14 -15.60
C GLU A 44 -11.26 1.72 -14.45
N VAL A 45 -10.06 1.18 -14.21
CA VAL A 45 -9.09 1.73 -13.26
C VAL A 45 -8.70 3.15 -13.66
N ALA A 46 -8.34 3.38 -14.91
CA ALA A 46 -7.99 4.71 -15.42
C ALA A 46 -9.16 5.70 -15.29
N ALA A 47 -10.38 5.27 -15.62
CA ALA A 47 -11.60 6.08 -15.49
C ALA A 47 -11.89 6.47 -14.03
N LYS A 48 -11.64 5.57 -13.08
CA LYS A 48 -11.76 5.86 -11.64
C LYS A 48 -10.69 6.84 -11.15
N ILE A 49 -9.45 6.71 -11.61
CA ILE A 49 -8.36 7.64 -11.25
C ILE A 49 -8.63 9.05 -11.80
N ALA A 50 -9.21 9.16 -12.99
CA ALA A 50 -9.58 10.45 -13.59
C ALA A 50 -10.75 11.16 -12.87
N ARG A 51 -11.50 10.45 -12.01
CA ARG A 51 -12.65 10.98 -11.28
C ARG A 51 -12.44 10.80 -9.77
N PRO A 52 -11.64 11.68 -9.13
CA PRO A 52 -11.31 11.53 -7.71
C PRO A 52 -12.58 11.59 -6.85
N VAL A 53 -12.57 10.84 -5.74
CA VAL A 53 -13.67 10.87 -4.76
C VAL A 53 -13.82 12.26 -4.13
N SER A 54 -12.70 12.97 -3.95
CA SER A 54 -12.65 14.32 -3.39
C SER A 54 -11.41 15.05 -3.87
N GLY A 55 -11.49 16.38 -3.96
CA GLY A 55 -10.38 17.24 -4.32
C GLY A 55 -10.11 17.33 -5.84
N PRO A 56 -9.02 18.00 -6.23
CA PRO A 56 -8.61 18.14 -7.62
C PRO A 56 -8.16 16.80 -8.22
N THR A 57 -8.18 16.72 -9.54
CA THR A 57 -7.63 15.58 -10.29
C THR A 57 -6.13 15.44 -10.07
N LEU A 58 -5.61 14.23 -10.32
CA LEU A 58 -4.17 13.99 -10.24
C LEU A 58 -3.37 14.87 -11.21
N GLU A 59 -3.92 15.14 -12.40
CA GLU A 59 -3.29 15.99 -13.40
C GLU A 59 -3.16 17.44 -12.91
N GLU A 60 -4.20 17.97 -12.26
CA GLU A 60 -4.17 19.30 -11.63
C GLU A 60 -3.17 19.36 -10.46
N LEU A 61 -3.13 18.33 -9.62
CA LEU A 61 -2.17 18.23 -8.51
C LEU A 61 -0.71 18.17 -8.99
N ALA A 62 -0.47 17.52 -10.12
CA ALA A 62 0.86 17.32 -10.69
C ALA A 62 1.38 18.53 -11.47
N ARG A 63 0.49 19.43 -11.92
CA ARG A 63 0.87 20.59 -12.73
C ARG A 63 1.86 21.48 -11.97
N GLY A 64 3.02 21.72 -12.58
CA GLY A 64 4.09 22.56 -12.02
C GLY A 64 4.91 21.91 -10.89
N LYS A 65 4.64 20.64 -10.53
CA LYS A 65 5.45 19.88 -9.57
C LYS A 65 6.80 19.51 -10.16
N LYS A 66 7.82 19.48 -9.30
CA LYS A 66 9.19 19.23 -9.73
C LYS A 66 9.59 17.78 -9.57
N GLN A 67 9.09 17.07 -8.57
CA GLN A 67 9.49 15.70 -8.23
C GLN A 67 8.31 14.93 -7.61
N ALA A 68 7.94 13.80 -8.21
CA ALA A 68 6.91 12.91 -7.71
C ALA A 68 7.51 11.61 -7.16
N VAL A 69 6.98 11.15 -6.04
CA VAL A 69 7.17 9.78 -5.54
C VAL A 69 5.85 9.02 -5.59
N ILE A 70 5.88 7.85 -6.22
CA ILE A 70 4.81 6.86 -6.18
C ILE A 70 5.21 5.81 -5.16
N VAL A 71 4.61 5.88 -3.97
CA VAL A 71 4.79 4.92 -2.90
C VAL A 71 3.82 3.77 -3.11
N PHE A 72 4.31 2.53 -3.11
CA PHE A 72 3.48 1.35 -3.38
C PHE A 72 3.75 0.23 -2.39
N ASP A 73 2.70 -0.53 -2.07
CA ASP A 73 2.80 -1.61 -1.09
C ASP A 73 3.62 -2.81 -1.60
N ASP A 74 4.02 -3.65 -0.66
CA ASP A 74 4.98 -4.72 -0.90
C ASP A 74 4.35 -6.04 -1.44
N MET A 75 5.16 -7.09 -1.55
CA MET A 75 4.68 -8.40 -2.02
C MET A 75 3.77 -9.11 -1.01
N THR A 76 3.66 -8.63 0.23
CA THR A 76 2.69 -9.16 1.22
C THR A 76 1.27 -8.63 0.99
N ARG A 77 1.09 -7.76 -0.02
CA ARG A 77 -0.21 -7.24 -0.45
C ARG A 77 -0.51 -7.66 -1.87
N PRO A 78 -1.77 -8.01 -2.19
CA PRO A 78 -2.16 -8.49 -3.52
C PRO A 78 -2.45 -7.35 -4.52
N THR A 79 -2.17 -6.09 -4.15
CA THR A 79 -2.51 -4.90 -4.93
C THR A 79 -1.99 -4.99 -6.37
N PRO A 80 -2.85 -4.79 -7.40
CA PRO A 80 -2.47 -4.75 -8.80
C PRO A 80 -1.79 -3.41 -9.13
N VAL A 81 -0.57 -3.23 -8.61
CA VAL A 81 0.12 -1.93 -8.68
C VAL A 81 0.44 -1.55 -10.11
N LYS A 82 0.85 -2.49 -10.98
CA LYS A 82 1.15 -2.23 -12.39
C LYS A 82 0.02 -1.48 -13.08
N GLU A 83 -1.20 -1.98 -13.01
CA GLU A 83 -2.36 -1.42 -13.69
C GLU A 83 -2.68 -0.01 -13.19
N VAL A 84 -2.65 0.18 -11.87
CA VAL A 84 -2.88 1.49 -11.23
C VAL A 84 -1.76 2.48 -11.55
N ALA A 85 -0.51 2.03 -11.48
CA ALA A 85 0.68 2.85 -11.70
C ALA A 85 0.76 3.34 -13.15
N THR A 86 0.39 2.51 -14.14
CA THR A 86 0.33 2.93 -15.55
C THR A 86 -0.63 4.12 -15.73
N ALA A 87 -1.85 4.02 -15.20
CA ALA A 87 -2.83 5.11 -15.30
C ALA A 87 -2.41 6.37 -14.51
N VAL A 88 -1.72 6.19 -13.37
CA VAL A 88 -1.10 7.29 -12.61
C VAL A 88 -0.03 7.99 -13.44
N LEU A 89 0.90 7.23 -14.04
CA LEU A 89 1.96 7.77 -14.90
C LEU A 89 1.41 8.56 -16.08
N ASP A 90 0.35 8.06 -16.73
CA ASP A 90 -0.31 8.77 -17.83
C ASP A 90 -0.82 10.15 -17.38
N ALA A 91 -1.43 10.24 -16.19
CA ALA A 91 -1.88 11.52 -15.64
C ALA A 91 -0.71 12.46 -15.31
N LEU A 92 0.39 11.93 -14.76
CA LEU A 92 1.60 12.74 -14.47
C LEU A 92 2.26 13.27 -15.75
N HIS A 93 2.31 12.47 -16.82
CA HIS A 93 2.86 12.91 -18.10
C HIS A 93 1.98 13.93 -18.81
N ARG A 94 0.65 13.79 -18.77
CA ARG A 94 -0.27 14.83 -19.27
C ARG A 94 -0.10 16.15 -18.51
N ALA A 95 0.23 16.10 -17.22
CA ALA A 95 0.58 17.29 -16.43
C ALA A 95 1.96 17.87 -16.76
N GLY A 96 2.72 17.25 -17.67
CA GLY A 96 4.03 17.72 -18.14
C GLY A 96 5.23 17.19 -17.34
N MET A 97 5.03 16.25 -16.42
CA MET A 97 6.16 15.67 -15.67
C MET A 97 6.99 14.76 -16.57
N ARG A 98 8.30 14.97 -16.58
CA ARG A 98 9.25 14.08 -17.25
C ARG A 98 9.54 12.86 -16.39
N ARG A 99 10.02 11.81 -17.05
CA ARG A 99 10.38 10.53 -16.43
C ARG A 99 11.42 10.66 -15.30
N ASP A 100 12.43 11.50 -15.49
CA ASP A 100 13.49 11.78 -14.49
C ASP A 100 12.97 12.51 -13.24
N GLN A 101 11.72 12.98 -13.27
CA GLN A 101 11.08 13.64 -12.15
C GLN A 101 10.16 12.70 -11.35
N ILE A 102 10.03 11.43 -11.76
CA ILE A 102 9.12 10.47 -11.14
C ILE A 102 9.94 9.28 -10.63
N ARG A 103 9.73 8.89 -9.37
CA ARG A 103 10.34 7.71 -8.78
C ARG A 103 9.34 6.85 -8.04
N PHE A 104 9.66 5.57 -7.90
CA PHE A 104 8.89 4.59 -7.16
C PHE A 104 9.59 4.25 -5.85
N LEU A 105 8.82 4.09 -4.78
CA LEU A 105 9.32 3.72 -3.46
C LEU A 105 8.47 2.60 -2.86
N TRP A 106 9.09 1.46 -2.57
CA TRP A 106 8.41 0.38 -1.84
C TRP A 106 8.09 0.83 -0.41
N ALA A 107 6.83 0.74 0.00
CA ALA A 107 6.38 0.93 1.37
C ALA A 107 6.57 -0.36 2.19
N LEU A 108 7.81 -0.68 2.57
CA LEU A 108 8.16 -1.90 3.28
C LEU A 108 7.81 -1.87 4.77
N GLY A 109 7.70 -0.68 5.37
CA GLY A 109 7.78 -0.54 6.81
C GLY A 109 9.03 -1.26 7.34
N SER A 110 8.84 -2.24 8.23
CA SER A 110 9.93 -3.03 8.81
C SER A 110 10.26 -4.32 8.06
N HIS A 111 9.73 -4.53 6.84
CA HIS A 111 10.00 -5.73 6.05
C HIS A 111 11.34 -5.65 5.30
N ALA A 112 11.83 -6.82 4.87
CA ALA A 112 13.06 -6.92 4.08
C ALA A 112 12.90 -6.33 2.67
N ALA A 113 14.01 -5.84 2.11
CA ALA A 113 14.08 -5.32 0.75
C ALA A 113 13.74 -6.39 -0.31
N TYR A 114 13.15 -5.94 -1.41
CA TYR A 114 12.83 -6.78 -2.56
C TYR A 114 13.82 -6.56 -3.70
N ASP A 115 14.04 -7.64 -4.46
CA ASP A 115 14.85 -7.65 -5.66
C ASP A 115 14.08 -7.17 -6.90
N MET A 116 14.78 -7.11 -8.03
CA MET A 116 14.19 -6.69 -9.30
C MET A 116 13.21 -7.71 -9.88
N ILE A 117 13.28 -8.99 -9.47
CA ILE A 117 12.32 -10.01 -9.90
C ILE A 117 10.95 -9.71 -9.27
N ALA A 118 10.93 -9.43 -7.97
CA ALA A 118 9.73 -8.98 -7.26
C ALA A 118 9.21 -7.64 -7.80
N ALA A 119 10.09 -6.68 -8.09
CA ALA A 119 9.71 -5.41 -8.72
C ALA A 119 9.00 -5.63 -10.06
N ARG A 120 9.51 -6.52 -10.92
CA ARG A 120 8.86 -6.84 -12.21
C ARG A 120 7.50 -7.49 -12.06
N LYS A 121 7.32 -8.35 -11.04
CA LYS A 121 6.01 -8.95 -10.73
C LYS A 121 4.99 -7.89 -10.29
N LYS A 122 5.42 -6.92 -9.49
CA LYS A 122 4.54 -5.91 -8.88
C LYS A 122 4.23 -4.72 -9.79
N LEU A 123 5.26 -4.21 -10.48
CA LEU A 123 5.21 -3.00 -11.29
C LEU A 123 5.18 -3.27 -12.81
N GLY A 124 5.57 -4.48 -13.24
CA GLY A 124 5.78 -4.79 -14.65
C GLY A 124 7.17 -4.38 -15.16
N GLY A 125 7.58 -4.97 -16.29
CA GLY A 125 8.91 -4.74 -16.89
C GLY A 125 9.16 -3.29 -17.30
N ASP A 126 8.17 -2.67 -17.96
CA ASP A 126 8.29 -1.33 -18.52
C ASP A 126 8.58 -0.25 -17.46
N ILE A 127 7.83 -0.25 -16.35
CA ILE A 127 8.05 0.69 -15.24
C ILE A 127 9.45 0.48 -14.65
N VAL A 128 9.81 -0.78 -14.39
CA VAL A 128 11.09 -1.12 -13.75
C VAL A 128 12.30 -0.75 -14.61
N GLU A 129 12.17 -0.78 -15.94
CA GLU A 129 13.26 -0.42 -16.86
C GLU A 129 13.38 1.09 -17.09
N ARG A 130 12.31 1.84 -16.86
CA ARG A 130 12.22 3.26 -17.22
C ARG A 130 12.34 4.20 -16.03
N TYR A 131 11.97 3.77 -14.83
CA TYR A 131 11.92 4.62 -13.64
C TYR A 131 12.87 4.13 -12.56
N ALA A 132 13.31 5.06 -11.71
CA ALA A 132 14.02 4.70 -10.50
C ALA A 132 13.05 4.02 -9.51
N VAL A 133 13.42 2.84 -9.02
CA VAL A 133 12.64 2.07 -8.03
C VAL A 133 13.52 1.86 -6.80
N TYR A 134 13.08 2.40 -5.67
CA TYR A 134 13.82 2.35 -4.40
C TYR A 134 13.12 1.42 -3.41
N ASN A 135 13.93 0.71 -2.62
CA ASN A 135 13.44 0.05 -1.40
C ASN A 135 13.49 1.05 -0.24
N HIS A 136 12.42 1.14 0.53
CA HIS A 136 12.49 1.79 1.83
C HIS A 136 13.34 0.95 2.80
N ASP A 137 14.13 1.62 3.64
CA ASP A 137 14.82 0.99 4.76
C ASP A 137 14.42 1.73 6.03
N ALA A 138 13.78 1.04 6.98
CA ALA A 138 13.35 1.64 8.24
C ALA A 138 14.53 1.96 9.18
N PHE A 139 15.70 1.36 8.96
CA PHE A 139 16.87 1.54 9.81
C PHE A 139 17.81 2.65 9.30
N GLN A 140 17.61 3.12 8.07
CA GLN A 140 18.51 4.07 7.41
C GLN A 140 17.76 5.11 6.56
N ASN A 141 18.47 6.18 6.18
CA ASN A 141 17.96 7.22 5.29
C ASN A 141 16.58 7.82 5.68
N CYS A 142 16.30 7.90 6.98
CA CYS A 142 15.12 8.54 7.53
C CYS A 142 15.48 9.88 8.18
N VAL A 143 14.58 10.86 8.05
CA VAL A 143 14.74 12.20 8.61
C VAL A 143 13.61 12.46 9.59
N ARG A 144 13.97 12.97 10.77
CA ARG A 144 13.01 13.40 11.78
C ARG A 144 12.21 14.59 11.27
N VAL A 145 10.88 14.49 11.29
CA VAL A 145 9.96 15.55 10.84
C VAL A 145 9.12 16.14 11.98
N GLY A 146 9.14 15.53 13.16
CA GLY A 146 8.41 16.02 14.32
C GLY A 146 7.93 14.89 15.21
N ARG A 147 6.79 15.11 15.87
CA ARG A 147 6.12 14.12 16.72
C ARG A 147 4.62 14.31 16.67
N THR A 148 3.85 13.25 16.88
CA THR A 148 2.39 13.32 17.01
C THR A 148 1.99 13.93 18.37
N PRO A 149 0.74 14.42 18.53
CA PRO A 149 0.27 14.97 19.81
C PRO A 149 0.36 13.99 20.98
N THR A 150 0.31 12.69 20.70
CA THR A 150 0.37 11.61 21.68
C THR A 150 1.81 11.17 22.01
N GLY A 151 2.80 11.73 21.31
CA GLY A 151 4.23 11.59 21.58
C GLY A 151 5.00 10.66 20.66
N VAL A 152 4.41 10.14 19.56
CA VAL A 152 5.14 9.29 18.60
C VAL A 152 6.12 10.15 17.81
N GLU A 153 7.42 9.87 17.95
CA GLU A 153 8.45 10.53 17.15
C GLU A 153 8.31 10.11 15.68
N LEU A 154 8.31 11.08 14.76
CA LEU A 154 8.09 10.87 13.33
C LEU A 154 9.41 11.01 12.55
N TRP A 155 9.82 9.90 11.94
CA TRP A 155 10.96 9.76 11.05
C TRP A 155 10.47 9.16 9.75
N PHE A 156 10.76 9.80 8.62
CA PHE A 156 10.33 9.31 7.31
C PHE A 156 11.48 9.27 6.32
N ASN A 157 11.35 8.39 5.35
CA ASN A 157 12.31 8.21 4.28
C ASN A 157 12.63 9.54 3.56
N ARG A 158 13.92 9.83 3.40
CA ARG A 158 14.40 11.08 2.77
C ARG A 158 13.93 11.24 1.33
N GLU A 159 13.88 10.16 0.54
CA GLU A 159 13.39 10.20 -0.84
C GLU A 159 11.91 10.56 -0.91
N TYR A 160 11.11 10.02 0.01
CA TYR A 160 9.71 10.40 0.14
C TYR A 160 9.56 11.89 0.47
N LEU A 161 10.34 12.39 1.43
CA LEU A 161 10.26 13.78 1.87
C LEU A 161 10.73 14.77 0.79
N ALA A 162 11.73 14.39 -0.02
CA ALA A 162 12.32 15.22 -1.07
C ALA A 162 11.38 15.53 -2.26
N CYS A 163 10.31 14.76 -2.44
CA CYS A 163 9.35 14.97 -3.52
C CYS A 163 8.25 15.97 -3.14
N ASP A 164 7.84 16.85 -4.05
CA ASP A 164 6.76 17.82 -3.84
C ASP A 164 5.37 17.30 -4.26
N LEU A 165 5.32 16.13 -4.91
CA LEU A 165 4.13 15.32 -5.12
C LEU A 165 4.33 13.91 -4.56
N LYS A 166 3.37 13.43 -3.76
CA LYS A 166 3.43 12.13 -3.08
C LYS A 166 2.14 11.37 -3.36
N ILE A 167 2.25 10.20 -3.97
CA ILE A 167 1.11 9.39 -4.40
C ILE A 167 1.25 8.02 -3.75
N GLY A 168 0.19 7.53 -3.10
CA GLY A 168 0.16 6.19 -2.49
C GLY A 168 -0.69 5.23 -3.31
N ILE A 169 -0.15 4.06 -3.63
CA ILE A 169 -0.87 2.95 -4.26
C ILE A 169 -0.87 1.76 -3.29
N GLY A 170 -2.05 1.33 -2.87
CA GLY A 170 -2.20 0.17 -2.00
C GLY A 170 -3.62 -0.35 -1.98
N CYS A 171 -3.85 -1.44 -1.25
CA CYS A 171 -5.18 -2.01 -1.04
C CYS A 171 -5.75 -1.67 0.35
N ILE A 172 -7.08 -1.57 0.42
CA ILE A 172 -7.82 -1.48 1.68
C ILE A 172 -8.25 -2.90 2.07
N THR A 173 -7.79 -3.36 3.21
CA THR A 173 -8.20 -4.63 3.82
C THR A 173 -8.43 -4.42 5.31
N ALA A 174 -9.31 -5.20 5.93
CA ALA A 174 -9.46 -5.14 7.38
C ALA A 174 -8.12 -5.48 8.05
N HIS A 175 -7.72 -4.70 9.05
CA HIS A 175 -6.45 -4.86 9.75
C HIS A 175 -6.67 -4.94 11.26
N VAL A 176 -6.00 -5.90 11.89
CA VAL A 176 -6.22 -6.29 13.29
C VAL A 176 -5.99 -5.19 14.32
N HIS A 177 -5.18 -4.16 14.02
CA HIS A 177 -4.90 -3.07 14.97
C HIS A 177 -5.57 -1.74 14.61
N VAL A 178 -5.50 -1.33 13.34
CA VAL A 178 -5.85 0.03 12.88
C VAL A 178 -7.22 0.10 12.18
N GLY A 179 -8.05 -0.93 12.34
CA GLY A 179 -9.31 -1.07 11.61
C GLY A 179 -9.10 -1.57 10.18
N PHE A 180 -8.43 -0.75 9.37
CA PHE A 180 -8.19 -1.02 7.94
C PHE A 180 -6.77 -0.64 7.52
N GLY A 181 -6.20 -1.41 6.61
CA GLY A 181 -5.01 -1.02 5.84
C GLY A 181 -5.33 0.01 4.76
N GLY A 182 -4.33 0.30 3.90
CA GLY A 182 -4.46 1.30 2.85
C GLY A 182 -4.41 2.74 3.37
N GLY A 183 -4.61 3.71 2.47
CA GLY A 183 -4.61 5.14 2.81
C GLY A 183 -3.32 5.58 3.50
N ALA A 184 -3.44 6.29 4.63
CA ALA A 184 -2.31 6.81 5.42
C ALA A 184 -1.30 5.73 5.82
N LYS A 185 -1.71 4.45 5.86
CA LYS A 185 -0.83 3.33 6.22
C LYS A 185 0.32 3.11 5.24
N ILE A 186 0.16 3.54 3.98
CA ILE A 186 1.23 3.53 2.99
C ILE A 186 2.40 4.44 3.38
N VAL A 187 2.14 5.41 4.27
CA VAL A 187 3.14 6.33 4.83
C VAL A 187 3.62 5.85 6.20
N LEU A 188 2.69 5.66 7.15
CA LEU A 188 2.99 5.16 8.50
C LEU A 188 2.27 3.82 8.73
N PRO A 189 2.98 2.68 8.74
CA PRO A 189 4.43 2.52 8.83
C PRO A 189 5.18 2.46 7.50
N GLY A 190 4.49 2.49 6.35
CA GLY A 190 5.07 2.09 5.06
C GLY A 190 6.44 2.68 4.68
N VAL A 191 6.69 3.96 4.96
CA VAL A 191 7.98 4.64 4.69
C VAL A 191 8.56 5.31 5.93
N ALA A 192 8.18 4.83 7.12
CA ALA A 192 8.57 5.37 8.41
C ALA A 192 9.82 4.67 8.97
N GLY A 193 10.65 5.41 9.71
CA GLY A 193 11.79 4.87 10.43
C GLY A 193 11.39 3.92 11.57
N ILE A 194 12.30 3.02 11.96
CA ILE A 194 12.00 1.95 12.92
C ILE A 194 11.58 2.49 14.29
N GLU A 195 12.13 3.62 14.72
CA GLU A 195 11.73 4.29 15.97
C GLU A 195 10.26 4.70 15.93
N THR A 196 9.82 5.30 14.82
CA THR A 196 8.42 5.68 14.58
C THR A 196 7.53 4.46 14.56
N ILE A 197 7.92 3.42 13.82
CA ILE A 197 7.15 2.17 13.72
C ILE A 197 6.97 1.54 15.11
N ASN A 198 8.03 1.43 15.90
CA ASN A 198 7.96 0.85 17.24
C ASN A 198 7.06 1.66 18.18
N GLN A 199 7.23 2.98 18.23
CA GLN A 199 6.41 3.85 19.08
C GLN A 199 4.93 3.88 18.66
N PHE A 200 4.67 3.88 17.35
CA PHE A 200 3.33 3.76 16.79
C PHE A 200 2.68 2.45 17.21
N HIS A 201 3.36 1.30 17.05
CA HIS A 201 2.81 0.01 17.45
C HIS A 201 2.60 -0.09 18.97
N ASN A 202 3.41 0.59 19.79
CA ASN A 202 3.18 0.65 21.22
C ASN A 202 1.92 1.42 21.63
N GLN A 203 1.38 2.29 20.76
CA GLN A 203 0.10 2.96 21.05
C GLN A 203 -1.04 1.96 21.28
N GLN A 204 -0.96 0.76 20.68
CA GLN A 204 -1.97 -0.30 20.87
C GLN A 204 -2.21 -0.65 22.35
N PHE A 205 -1.17 -0.52 23.18
CA PHE A 205 -1.22 -0.88 24.60
C PHE A 205 -1.77 0.24 25.50
N ARG A 206 -1.99 1.45 24.96
CA ARG A 206 -2.58 2.56 25.73
C ARG A 206 -4.07 2.35 25.97
N ASP A 207 -4.77 1.83 24.97
CA ASP A 207 -6.18 1.47 25.06
C ASP A 207 -6.52 0.41 24.00
N PHE A 208 -6.33 -0.86 24.35
CA PHE A 208 -6.53 -1.98 23.45
C PHE A 208 -7.98 -2.08 22.95
N ALA A 209 -8.96 -1.66 23.77
CA ALA A 209 -10.38 -1.69 23.41
C ALA A 209 -10.73 -0.74 22.26
N ARG A 210 -9.87 0.26 22.01
CA ARG A 210 -9.98 1.22 20.90
C ARG A 210 -9.07 0.87 19.73
N THR A 211 -8.72 -0.40 19.59
CA THR A 211 -8.06 -0.95 18.39
C THR A 211 -8.96 -2.04 17.80
N GLY A 212 -8.50 -2.78 16.79
CA GLY A 212 -9.21 -3.98 16.34
C GLY A 212 -9.55 -4.00 14.87
N LEU A 213 -9.96 -5.18 14.41
CA LEU A 213 -10.36 -5.45 13.03
C LEU A 213 -11.64 -4.69 12.68
N GLY A 214 -11.61 -3.88 11.61
CA GLY A 214 -12.76 -3.10 11.14
C GLY A 214 -13.13 -1.88 11.99
N ASN A 215 -12.47 -1.68 13.14
CA ASN A 215 -12.69 -0.51 13.99
C ASN A 215 -12.01 0.74 13.42
N PHE A 216 -12.80 1.62 12.79
CA PHE A 216 -12.30 2.84 12.17
C PHE A 216 -12.48 4.07 13.06
N ASP A 217 -13.72 4.35 13.49
CA ASP A 217 -14.03 5.53 14.28
C ASP A 217 -13.52 5.40 15.72
N GLY A 218 -12.82 6.42 16.20
CA GLY A 218 -12.25 6.41 17.55
C GLY A 218 -11.07 5.46 17.75
N ASN A 219 -10.56 4.82 16.68
CA ASN A 219 -9.38 3.97 16.75
C ASN A 219 -8.13 4.80 17.06
N ILE A 220 -7.48 4.52 18.19
CA ILE A 220 -6.38 5.36 18.70
C ILE A 220 -5.13 5.29 17.82
N MET A 221 -4.87 4.13 17.19
CA MET A 221 -3.71 3.99 16.32
C MET A 221 -3.96 4.62 14.96
N ARG A 222 -5.20 4.58 14.44
CA ARG A 222 -5.55 5.24 13.19
C ARG A 222 -5.38 6.77 13.25
N ALA A 223 -5.53 7.35 14.44
CA ALA A 223 -5.45 8.79 14.65
C ALA A 223 -4.02 9.35 14.58
N GLU A 224 -3.01 8.49 14.74
CA GLU A 224 -1.58 8.83 14.57
C GLU A 224 -1.20 9.02 13.09
#